data_AF-A0A0P0XJC2-F1
#
_entry.id   AF-A0A0P0XJC2-F1
#
_cell.length_a   1.000
_cell.length_b   1.000
_cell.length_c   1.000
_cell.angle_alpha   90.00
_cell.angle_beta   90.00
_cell.angle_gamma   90.00
#
_symmetry.space_group_name_H-M   'P 1'
#
loop_
_entity.id
_entity.type
_entity.pdbx_description
1 polymer ?
#
loop_
_entity_poly.entity_id
_entity_poly.type
_entity_poly.pdbx_seq_one_letter_code
_entity_poly.pdbx_strand_id
1 'polypeptide(L)'
;MDYQPKVAMHKITTSLHLVHRILDSILDRAYDDKLDRLYESVNNDDQRGGLKILASQAHHIHELAKEVQINFSGYMEMQRKEEKRFGSMISSLKKENQDIRSMLKIAVTEKEAAENRLCVLKGDKDQGRSAILQIAEKGLHKVGFGFIMDVITGESEREENMSSNSATEISTTGRESDQGVDSLTSVVGKTMENMQNEINDLRQALHKSRSDCDRLQLLAAEQAQKIVKYELHIKDLEEREIFLLHSVEELTVDLKEVEREAARWREACELEVEAGKDAIKQLNQEVALLTEELRRVKADLEAANSKLQLKEKLAATAMAAQAAADECLKLADSRSAGLQLRIEELTKQIEQEDEHAGKERGSAHRRTRYACWPLRRLRVISASSSARKWFVDQNGRLPPGTEALLQIRI
;
A
#
# COMPACT_ATOMS: atom_id res chain seq x y z
N MET A 1 41.22 -17.45 13.96
CA MET A 1 39.77 -17.42 13.65
C MET A 1 39.12 -16.06 13.95
N ASP A 2 39.72 -15.17 14.76
CA ASP A 2 39.08 -13.95 15.27
C ASP A 2 38.91 -12.77 14.29
N TYR A 3 39.40 -12.87 13.04
CA TYR A 3 39.32 -11.77 12.07
C TYR A 3 37.93 -11.60 11.44
N GLN A 4 37.18 -12.70 11.25
CA GLN A 4 35.85 -12.68 10.62
C GLN A 4 34.81 -11.81 11.37
N PRO A 5 34.62 -11.94 12.70
CA PRO A 5 33.61 -11.15 13.41
C PRO A 5 33.90 -9.65 13.40
N LYS A 6 35.17 -9.23 13.39
CA LYS A 6 35.54 -7.80 13.31
C LYS A 6 35.15 -7.17 11.97
N VAL A 7 35.42 -7.89 10.86
CA VAL A 7 35.05 -7.43 9.51
C VAL A 7 33.53 -7.36 9.36
N ALA A 8 32.79 -8.33 9.89
CA ALA A 8 31.34 -8.33 9.88
C ALA A 8 30.76 -7.14 10.68
N MET A 9 31.25 -6.92 11.91
CA MET A 9 30.84 -5.78 12.74
C MET A 9 31.08 -4.45 12.06
N HIS A 10 32.27 -4.25 11.46
CA HIS A 10 32.58 -3.01 10.76
C HIS A 10 31.60 -2.74 9.59
N LYS A 11 31.29 -3.77 8.78
CA LYS A 11 30.31 -3.65 7.68
C LYS A 11 28.91 -3.26 8.17
N ILE A 12 28.45 -3.85 9.28
CA ILE A 12 27.14 -3.52 9.86
C ILE A 12 27.15 -2.07 10.36
N THR A 13 28.19 -1.66 11.09
CA THR A 13 28.34 -0.27 11.54
C THR A 13 28.32 0.71 10.35
N THR A 14 29.07 0.44 9.27
CA THR A 14 29.04 1.27 8.06
C THR A 14 27.65 1.33 7.43
N SER A 15 26.92 0.21 7.37
CA SER A 15 25.55 0.16 6.86
C SER A 15 24.59 0.99 7.72
N LEU A 16 24.70 0.92 9.04
CA LEU A 16 23.90 1.74 9.96
C LEU A 16 24.19 3.24 9.77
N HIS A 17 25.47 3.62 9.63
CA HIS A 17 25.86 5.00 9.32
C HIS A 17 25.24 5.50 8.00
N LEU A 18 25.22 4.65 6.96
CA LEU A 18 24.60 4.99 5.68
C LEU A 18 23.09 5.23 5.83
N VAL A 19 22.39 4.36 6.55
CA VAL A 19 20.94 4.52 6.81
C VAL A 19 20.67 5.79 7.61
N HIS A 20 21.43 6.05 8.68
CA HIS A 20 21.31 7.28 9.46
C HIS A 20 21.46 8.52 8.59
N ARG A 21 22.50 8.56 7.74
CA ARG A 21 22.75 9.68 6.82
C ARG A 21 21.63 9.88 5.81
N ILE A 22 21.02 8.80 5.33
CA ILE A 22 19.88 8.87 4.40
C ILE A 22 18.66 9.45 5.11
N LEU A 23 18.35 8.99 6.32
CA LEU A 23 17.22 9.50 7.10
C LEU A 23 17.38 10.99 7.46
N ASP A 24 18.58 11.41 7.86
CA ASP A 24 18.90 12.83 8.08
C ASP A 24 18.69 13.64 6.79
N SER A 25 19.18 13.15 5.64
CA SER A 25 19.01 13.86 4.36
C SER A 25 17.54 14.00 3.95
N ILE A 26 16.68 13.05 4.34
CA ILE A 26 15.24 13.12 4.10
C ILE A 26 14.61 14.18 5.01
N LEU A 27 15.04 14.27 6.28
CA LEU A 27 14.57 15.28 7.21
C LEU A 27 15.02 16.69 6.81
N ASP A 28 16.30 16.88 6.51
CA ASP A 28 16.86 18.17 6.06
C ASP A 28 16.20 18.67 4.77
N ARG A 29 15.80 17.75 3.87
CA ARG A 29 15.07 18.14 2.66
C ARG A 29 13.59 18.42 2.91
N ALA A 30 13.02 17.84 3.96
CA ALA A 30 11.63 18.06 4.35
C ALA A 30 11.45 19.33 5.21
N TYR A 31 12.49 19.74 5.95
CA TYR A 31 12.47 20.90 6.84
C TYR A 31 13.74 21.74 6.69
N ASP A 32 13.57 23.06 6.53
CA ASP A 32 14.68 24.04 6.53
C ASP A 32 15.31 24.23 7.93
N ASP A 33 14.66 23.70 8.97
CA ASP A 33 15.17 23.72 10.33
C ASP A 33 16.22 22.63 10.52
N LYS A 34 17.49 23.04 10.44
CA LYS A 34 18.65 22.28 10.93
C LYS A 34 18.39 21.85 12.37
N LEU A 35 17.94 20.62 12.55
CA LEU A 35 17.97 20.00 13.86
C LEU A 35 19.44 19.66 14.14
N ASP A 36 20.09 20.49 14.96
CA ASP A 36 21.41 20.25 15.55
C ASP A 36 21.38 18.93 16.34
N ARG A 37 21.53 17.80 15.64
CA ARG A 37 21.59 16.47 16.26
C ARG A 37 23.04 16.04 16.29
N LEU A 38 23.60 16.23 17.49
CA LEU A 38 24.98 15.95 17.86
C LEU A 38 25.33 14.49 17.56
N TYR A 39 26.04 14.29 16.45
CA TYR A 39 26.67 13.03 16.13
C TYR A 39 27.96 12.89 16.94
N GLU A 40 27.91 12.19 18.08
CA GLU A 40 29.13 11.73 18.73
C GLU A 40 29.73 10.60 17.87
N SER A 41 30.72 10.95 17.03
CA SER A 41 31.54 9.96 16.36
C SER A 41 32.41 9.24 17.40
N VAL A 42 31.85 8.26 18.11
CA VAL A 42 32.60 7.44 19.04
C VAL A 42 33.39 6.41 18.22
N ASN A 43 34.56 6.86 17.76
CA ASN A 43 35.70 5.98 17.56
C ASN A 43 35.95 5.24 18.89
N ASN A 44 36.47 4.00 18.81
CA ASN A 44 37.30 3.30 19.83
C ASN A 44 36.80 1.90 20.24
N ASP A 45 37.40 0.91 19.57
CA ASP A 45 38.16 -0.25 20.08
C ASP A 45 37.73 -1.13 21.27
N ASP A 46 36.63 -0.87 21.98
CA ASP A 46 36.20 -1.80 23.03
C ASP A 46 35.22 -2.84 22.47
N GLN A 47 35.71 -4.05 22.17
CA GLN A 47 34.93 -5.15 21.59
C GLN A 47 33.74 -5.59 22.46
N ARG A 48 33.80 -5.33 23.78
CA ARG A 48 32.69 -5.58 24.71
C ARG A 48 31.70 -4.42 24.75
N GLY A 49 32.16 -3.20 24.48
CA GLY A 49 31.33 -2.02 24.27
C GLY A 49 30.68 -1.97 22.88
N GLY A 50 31.30 -2.58 21.86
CA GLY A 50 30.89 -2.47 20.47
C GLY A 50 29.47 -2.94 20.18
N LEU A 51 29.02 -4.06 20.76
CA LEU A 51 27.62 -4.51 20.62
C LEU A 51 26.63 -3.57 21.30
N LYS A 52 26.99 -2.99 22.45
CA LYS A 52 26.14 -2.03 23.16
C LYS A 52 26.04 -0.72 22.40
N ILE A 53 27.15 -0.24 21.83
CA ILE A 53 27.19 0.95 20.95
C ILE A 53 26.38 0.70 19.68
N LEU A 54 26.51 -0.47 19.06
CA LEU A 54 25.72 -0.85 17.88
C LEU A 54 24.22 -0.87 18.20
N ALA A 55 23.84 -1.43 19.35
CA ALA A 55 22.46 -1.43 19.82
C ALA A 55 21.95 0.00 20.06
N SER A 56 22.77 0.86 20.67
CA SER A 56 22.45 2.28 20.83
C SER A 56 22.32 2.99 19.48
N GLN A 57 23.21 2.76 18.52
CA GLN A 57 23.14 3.35 17.18
C GLN A 57 21.89 2.89 16.42
N ALA A 58 21.59 1.59 16.46
CA ALA A 58 20.38 1.03 15.86
C ALA A 58 19.11 1.62 16.51
N HIS A 59 19.14 1.84 17.83
CA HIS A 59 18.03 2.51 18.53
C HIS A 59 17.85 3.97 18.10
N HIS A 60 18.94 4.74 17.95
CA HIS A 60 18.86 6.12 17.42
C HIS A 60 18.30 6.15 15.99
N ILE A 61 18.74 5.24 15.12
CA ILE A 61 18.22 5.13 13.75
C ILE A 61 16.73 4.78 13.76
N HIS A 62 16.30 3.90 14.65
CA HIS A 62 14.89 3.54 14.79
C HIS A 62 14.02 4.72 15.24
N GLU A 63 14.49 5.51 16.21
CA GLU A 63 13.78 6.71 16.64
C GLU A 63 13.77 7.80 15.54
N LEU A 64 14.88 7.97 14.81
CA LEU A 64 14.95 8.86 13.64
C LEU A 64 13.98 8.40 12.54
N ALA A 65 13.92 7.10 12.26
CA ALA A 65 13.01 6.53 11.26
C ALA A 65 11.54 6.71 11.65
N LYS A 66 11.20 6.52 12.94
CA LYS A 66 9.85 6.81 13.45
C LYS A 66 9.49 8.28 13.27
N GLU A 67 10.41 9.18 13.59
CA GLU A 67 10.18 10.62 13.42
C GLU A 67 9.98 11.00 11.96
N VAL A 68 10.84 10.49 11.06
CA VAL A 68 10.67 10.62 9.60
C VAL A 68 9.29 10.12 9.18
N GLN A 69 8.86 8.95 9.68
CA GLN A 69 7.58 8.35 9.33
C GLN A 69 6.39 9.20 9.80
N ILE A 70 6.40 9.66 11.05
CA ILE A 70 5.34 10.51 11.61
C ILE A 70 5.27 11.83 10.84
N ASN A 71 6.42 12.47 10.60
CA ASN A 71 6.47 13.74 9.88
C ASN A 71 6.02 13.59 8.42
N PHE A 72 6.47 12.53 7.74
CA PHE A 72 6.03 12.24 6.37
C PHE A 72 4.52 11.98 6.30
N SER A 73 3.95 11.29 7.29
CA SER A 73 2.50 11.11 7.36
C SER A 73 1.76 12.45 7.52
N GLY A 74 2.27 13.36 8.35
CA GLY A 74 1.74 14.71 8.52
C GLY A 74 1.84 15.56 7.25
N TYR A 75 2.96 15.49 6.54
CA TYR A 75 3.16 16.15 5.24
C TYR A 75 2.15 15.64 4.19
N MET A 76 2.01 14.32 4.05
CA MET A 76 1.06 13.72 3.12
C MET A 76 -0.39 14.11 3.42
N GLU A 77 -0.75 14.24 4.70
CA GLU A 77 -2.07 14.75 5.09
C GLU A 77 -2.27 16.24 4.77
N MET A 78 -1.24 17.07 4.98
CA MET A 78 -1.26 18.49 4.63
C MET A 78 -1.44 18.66 3.12
N GLN A 79 -0.65 17.94 2.32
CA GLN A 79 -0.76 17.92 0.87
C GLN A 79 -2.16 17.50 0.40
N ARG A 80 -2.71 16.42 0.98
CA ARG A 80 -4.08 15.97 0.68
C ARG A 80 -5.14 17.03 1.03
N LYS A 81 -4.96 17.79 2.12
CA LYS A 81 -5.86 18.89 2.49
C LYS A 81 -5.75 20.05 1.51
N GLU A 82 -4.55 20.39 1.07
CA GLU A 82 -4.32 21.43 0.05
C GLU A 82 -4.91 21.04 -1.30
N GLU A 83 -4.70 19.81 -1.77
CA GLU A 83 -5.32 19.30 -2.99
C GLU A 83 -6.85 19.37 -2.94
N LYS A 84 -7.45 19.03 -1.79
CA LYS A 84 -8.89 19.19 -1.59
C LYS A 84 -9.33 20.66 -1.63
N ARG A 85 -8.55 21.58 -1.05
CA ARG A 85 -8.83 23.02 -1.10
C ARG A 85 -8.74 23.54 -2.52
N PHE A 86 -7.68 23.22 -3.25
CA PHE A 86 -7.51 23.58 -4.65
C PHE A 86 -8.58 22.95 -5.54
N GLY A 87 -8.93 21.68 -5.31
CA GLY A 87 -10.01 20.99 -6.03
C GLY A 87 -11.37 21.66 -5.82
N SER A 88 -11.68 22.06 -4.58
CA SER A 88 -12.89 22.83 -4.26
C SER A 88 -12.87 24.21 -4.92
N MET A 89 -11.74 24.92 -4.85
CA MET A 89 -11.57 26.23 -5.46
C MET A 89 -11.68 26.20 -7.00
N ILE A 90 -11.06 25.21 -7.65
CA ILE A 90 -11.18 24.99 -9.10
C ILE A 90 -12.61 24.64 -9.47
N SER A 91 -13.29 23.80 -8.69
CA SER A 91 -14.70 23.44 -8.95
C SER A 91 -15.63 24.65 -8.82
N SER A 92 -15.42 25.49 -7.80
CA SER A 92 -16.12 26.76 -7.63
C SER A 92 -15.87 27.71 -8.80
N LEU A 93 -14.60 27.90 -9.17
CA LEU A 93 -14.20 28.77 -10.28
C LEU A 93 -14.72 28.26 -11.63
N LYS A 94 -14.80 26.94 -11.82
CA LYS A 94 -15.36 26.33 -13.03
C LYS A 94 -16.87 26.59 -13.13
N LYS A 95 -17.60 26.51 -12.01
CA LYS A 95 -19.02 26.83 -11.95
C LYS A 95 -19.27 28.32 -12.23
N GLU A 96 -18.51 29.20 -11.59
CA GLU A 96 -18.58 30.65 -11.86
C GLU A 96 -18.30 30.97 -13.34
N ASN A 97 -17.29 30.33 -13.93
CA ASN A 97 -17.00 30.47 -15.35
C ASN A 97 -18.12 29.95 -16.26
N GLN A 98 -18.86 28.93 -15.82
CA GLN A 98 -20.03 28.43 -16.54
C GLN A 98 -21.20 29.42 -16.46
N ASP A 99 -21.41 30.02 -15.28
CA ASP A 99 -22.45 31.03 -15.04
C ASP A 99 -22.16 32.34 -15.82
N ILE A 100 -20.90 32.79 -15.86
CA ILE A 100 -20.50 33.94 -16.69
C ILE A 100 -20.73 33.65 -18.17
N ARG A 101 -20.38 32.45 -18.66
CA ARG A 101 -20.62 32.07 -20.06
C ARG A 101 -22.11 32.02 -20.39
N SER A 102 -22.97 31.54 -19.49
CA SER A 102 -24.41 31.51 -19.72
C SER A 102 -24.99 32.93 -19.76
N MET A 103 -24.58 33.81 -18.83
CA MET A 103 -24.97 35.23 -18.86
C MET A 103 -24.50 35.95 -20.12
N LEU A 104 -23.25 35.72 -20.57
CA LEU A 104 -22.75 36.30 -21.81
C LEU A 104 -23.55 35.83 -23.03
N LYS A 105 -23.93 34.55 -23.09
CA LYS A 105 -24.79 34.05 -24.17
C LYS A 105 -26.14 34.76 -24.17
N ILE A 106 -26.78 34.90 -23.00
CA ILE A 106 -28.06 35.62 -22.88
C ILE A 106 -27.89 37.09 -23.33
N ALA A 107 -26.89 37.79 -22.81
CA ALA A 107 -26.61 39.18 -23.17
C ALA A 107 -26.33 39.37 -24.66
N VAL A 108 -25.62 38.42 -25.29
CA VAL A 108 -25.40 38.43 -26.76
C VAL A 108 -26.71 38.22 -27.50
N THR A 109 -27.54 37.25 -27.12
CA THR A 109 -28.85 37.03 -27.78
C THR A 109 -29.80 38.21 -27.60
N GLU A 110 -29.77 38.87 -26.44
CA GLU A 110 -30.58 40.06 -26.17
C GLU A 110 -30.06 41.26 -26.97
N LYS A 111 -28.74 41.44 -27.04
CA LYS A 111 -28.10 42.44 -27.89
C LYS A 111 -28.48 42.21 -29.36
N GLU A 112 -28.37 40.99 -29.87
CA GLU A 112 -28.75 40.64 -31.24
C GLU A 112 -30.24 40.89 -31.49
N ALA A 113 -31.12 40.57 -30.55
CA ALA A 113 -32.55 40.88 -30.66
C ALA A 113 -32.83 42.39 -30.69
N ALA A 114 -32.13 43.18 -29.88
CA ALA A 114 -32.21 44.64 -29.89
C ALA A 114 -31.64 45.22 -31.19
N GLU A 115 -30.51 44.71 -31.68
CA GLU A 115 -29.90 45.10 -32.96
C GLU A 115 -30.80 44.74 -34.14
N ASN A 116 -31.47 43.58 -34.12
CA ASN A 116 -32.43 43.20 -35.15
C ASN A 116 -33.67 44.11 -35.14
N ARG A 117 -34.20 44.46 -33.96
CA ARG A 117 -35.29 45.45 -33.84
C ARG A 117 -34.86 46.83 -34.33
N LEU A 118 -33.63 47.24 -34.00
CA LEU A 118 -33.04 48.47 -34.53
C LEU A 118 -32.82 48.39 -36.03
N CYS A 119 -32.41 47.24 -36.57
CA CYS A 119 -32.22 47.02 -38.00
C CYS A 119 -33.56 47.09 -38.74
N VAL A 120 -34.66 46.60 -38.18
CA VAL A 120 -36.01 46.81 -38.72
C VAL A 120 -36.35 48.31 -38.72
N LEU A 121 -36.04 49.03 -37.65
CA LEU A 121 -36.19 50.49 -37.59
C LEU A 121 -35.23 51.25 -38.53
N LYS A 122 -34.07 50.66 -38.87
CA LYS A 122 -33.01 51.24 -39.72
C LYS A 122 -33.26 50.98 -41.21
N GLY A 123 -33.68 49.75 -41.50
CA GLY A 123 -33.81 49.14 -42.82
C GLY A 123 -35.15 49.40 -43.47
N ASP A 124 -36.14 49.87 -42.70
CA ASP A 124 -37.24 50.62 -43.27
C ASP A 124 -36.72 52.01 -43.64
N LYS A 125 -36.16 52.04 -44.85
CA LYS A 125 -35.63 53.22 -45.52
C LYS A 125 -36.67 54.35 -45.39
N ASP A 126 -36.27 55.38 -44.67
CA ASP A 126 -36.87 56.71 -44.59
C ASP A 126 -38.19 56.91 -43.83
N GLN A 127 -39.10 55.95 -43.64
CA GLN A 127 -40.34 56.27 -42.91
C GLN A 127 -40.23 56.17 -41.38
N GLY A 128 -39.68 55.09 -40.83
CA GLY A 128 -39.56 54.94 -39.37
C GLY A 128 -38.53 55.89 -38.75
N ARG A 129 -37.38 56.04 -39.44
CA ARG A 129 -36.35 57.00 -39.02
C ARG A 129 -36.82 58.44 -39.16
N SER A 130 -37.55 58.80 -40.23
CA SER A 130 -38.13 60.14 -40.34
C SER A 130 -39.21 60.37 -39.30
N ALA A 131 -40.05 59.39 -38.97
CA ALA A 131 -41.06 59.58 -37.92
C ALA A 131 -40.44 59.81 -36.54
N ILE A 132 -39.43 59.01 -36.14
CA ILE A 132 -38.77 59.19 -34.84
C ILE A 132 -37.92 60.47 -34.83
N LEU A 133 -37.18 60.75 -35.91
CA LEU A 133 -36.42 62.00 -36.02
C LEU A 133 -37.35 63.22 -36.05
N GLN A 134 -38.49 63.17 -36.73
CA GLN A 134 -39.49 64.26 -36.71
C GLN A 134 -40.13 64.42 -35.33
N ILE A 135 -40.39 63.34 -34.60
CA ILE A 135 -40.89 63.44 -33.22
C ILE A 135 -39.81 64.04 -32.30
N ALA A 136 -38.56 63.60 -32.44
CA ALA A 136 -37.43 64.14 -31.68
C ALA A 136 -37.15 65.61 -32.05
N GLU A 137 -37.24 65.97 -33.32
CA GLU A 137 -37.10 67.33 -33.86
C GLU A 137 -38.23 68.22 -33.32
N LYS A 138 -39.49 67.79 -33.43
CA LYS A 138 -40.64 68.50 -32.83
C LYS A 138 -40.52 68.60 -31.32
N GLY A 139 -39.97 67.58 -30.66
CA GLY A 139 -39.69 67.57 -29.22
C GLY A 139 -38.64 68.61 -28.83
N LEU A 140 -37.45 68.57 -29.45
CA LEU A 140 -36.35 69.52 -29.22
C LEU A 140 -36.76 70.97 -29.51
N HIS A 141 -37.53 71.18 -30.58
CA HIS A 141 -38.06 72.49 -30.94
C HIS A 141 -38.99 73.03 -29.83
N LYS A 142 -39.78 72.15 -29.20
CA LYS A 142 -40.73 72.52 -28.14
C LYS A 142 -40.06 72.79 -26.79
N VAL A 143 -38.88 72.21 -26.53
CA VAL A 143 -38.05 72.50 -25.34
C VAL A 143 -36.94 73.54 -25.60
N GLY A 144 -36.93 74.20 -26.76
CA GLY A 144 -36.08 75.36 -27.03
C GLY A 144 -34.67 75.07 -27.55
N PHE A 145 -34.38 73.84 -27.99
CA PHE A 145 -33.09 73.47 -28.59
C PHE A 145 -33.04 73.59 -30.13
N GLY A 146 -34.10 74.11 -30.77
CA GLY A 146 -34.17 74.26 -32.23
C GLY A 146 -33.04 75.09 -32.85
N PHE A 147 -32.44 76.01 -32.08
CA PHE A 147 -31.38 76.90 -32.58
C PHE A 147 -30.09 76.17 -32.99
N ILE A 148 -29.78 75.01 -32.40
CA ILE A 148 -28.50 74.31 -32.70
C ILE A 148 -28.60 73.52 -34.02
N MET A 149 -29.80 73.15 -34.48
CA MET A 149 -29.95 72.31 -35.68
C MET A 149 -30.02 73.11 -36.98
N ASP A 150 -30.59 74.32 -36.94
CA ASP A 150 -30.67 75.23 -38.10
C ASP A 150 -29.28 75.67 -38.60
N VAL A 151 -28.27 75.63 -37.73
CA VAL A 151 -26.87 75.90 -38.10
C VAL A 151 -26.20 74.71 -38.77
N ILE A 152 -26.62 73.47 -38.49
CA ILE A 152 -25.96 72.27 -39.03
C ILE A 152 -26.55 71.87 -40.39
N THR A 153 -27.82 72.18 -40.65
CA THR A 153 -28.48 71.88 -41.94
C THR A 153 -28.51 73.11 -42.85
N GLY A 154 -27.42 73.86 -42.87
CA GLY A 154 -27.25 74.95 -43.82
C GLY A 154 -27.07 74.40 -45.22
N GLU A 155 -28.09 74.48 -46.07
CA GLU A 155 -27.92 74.74 -47.51
C GLU A 155 -29.26 75.00 -48.22
N SER A 156 -29.38 76.22 -48.75
CA SER A 156 -30.05 76.53 -50.01
C SER A 156 -31.58 76.52 -50.08
N GLU A 157 -32.23 77.59 -49.59
CA GLU A 157 -33.45 78.11 -50.23
C GLU A 157 -33.06 79.32 -51.08
N ARG A 158 -32.98 79.07 -52.39
CA ARG A 158 -32.77 80.08 -53.43
C ARG A 158 -34.09 80.77 -53.71
N GLU A 159 -33.96 82.09 -53.79
CA GLU A 159 -34.88 83.06 -54.33
C GLU A 159 -35.41 82.65 -55.71
N GLU A 160 -36.72 82.42 -55.86
CA GLU A 160 -37.40 82.56 -57.15
C GLU A 160 -38.85 83.05 -56.94
N ASN A 161 -39.26 83.97 -57.81
CA ASN A 161 -40.62 84.42 -58.10
C ASN A 161 -41.26 85.48 -57.20
N MET A 162 -41.06 86.76 -57.56
CA MET A 162 -42.21 87.60 -57.93
C MET A 162 -41.78 88.72 -58.89
N SER A 163 -42.23 88.56 -60.12
CA SER A 163 -42.14 89.48 -61.24
C SER A 163 -43.00 90.72 -61.01
N SER A 164 -42.45 91.92 -61.17
CA SER A 164 -43.27 93.11 -61.46
C SER A 164 -42.52 94.15 -62.28
N ASN A 165 -43.17 94.49 -63.40
CA ASN A 165 -43.19 95.77 -64.09
C ASN A 165 -42.10 96.06 -65.14
N SER A 166 -42.56 95.87 -66.38
CA SER A 166 -42.15 96.61 -67.56
C SER A 166 -42.20 98.12 -67.37
N ALA A 167 -41.12 98.82 -67.70
CA ALA A 167 -41.16 100.14 -68.32
C ALA A 167 -39.88 100.33 -69.16
N THR A 168 -40.05 100.10 -70.45
CA THR A 168 -39.38 100.73 -71.59
C THR A 168 -38.45 101.90 -71.26
N GLU A 169 -37.17 101.80 -71.62
CA GLU A 169 -36.50 102.71 -72.57
C GLU A 169 -35.06 102.21 -72.82
N ILE A 170 -34.90 101.52 -73.95
CA ILE A 170 -33.63 101.03 -74.48
C ILE A 170 -33.03 102.17 -75.30
N SER A 171 -31.88 102.65 -74.87
CA SER A 171 -30.97 103.46 -75.69
C SER A 171 -30.21 102.56 -76.67
N THR A 172 -30.32 102.91 -77.96
CA THR A 172 -29.29 102.72 -78.99
C THR A 172 -28.86 101.29 -79.34
N THR A 173 -29.62 100.64 -80.23
CA THR A 173 -29.16 99.50 -81.03
C THR A 173 -28.52 99.99 -82.34
N GLY A 174 -27.22 99.74 -82.48
CA GLY A 174 -26.45 100.10 -83.69
C GLY A 174 -25.06 99.48 -83.77
N ARG A 175 -24.89 98.19 -83.41
CA ARG A 175 -23.83 97.21 -83.83
C ARG A 175 -23.71 96.08 -82.78
N GLU A 176 -24.64 95.13 -82.76
CA GLU A 176 -24.59 93.98 -81.81
C GLU A 176 -24.50 92.61 -82.49
N SER A 177 -24.45 92.57 -83.83
CA SER A 177 -24.55 91.31 -84.58
C SER A 177 -23.36 90.36 -84.41
N ASP A 178 -22.17 90.84 -84.01
CA ASP A 178 -20.99 89.98 -83.81
C ASP A 178 -20.79 89.54 -82.34
N GLN A 179 -21.16 90.38 -81.36
CA GLN A 179 -20.94 90.06 -79.93
C GLN A 179 -21.84 88.91 -79.41
N GLY A 180 -23.03 88.76 -80.00
CA GLY A 180 -23.96 87.69 -79.66
C GLY A 180 -23.47 86.31 -80.12
N VAL A 181 -22.81 86.24 -81.28
CA VAL A 181 -22.28 84.99 -81.83
C VAL A 181 -21.04 84.54 -81.05
N ASP A 182 -20.17 85.47 -80.66
CA ASP A 182 -19.02 85.19 -79.80
C ASP A 182 -19.44 84.75 -78.39
N SER A 183 -20.47 85.38 -77.82
CA SER A 183 -21.02 84.99 -76.50
C SER A 183 -21.66 83.61 -76.55
N LEU A 184 -22.47 83.31 -77.57
CA LEU A 184 -23.06 81.98 -77.75
C LEU A 184 -21.97 80.92 -77.99
N THR A 185 -20.96 81.22 -78.79
CA THR A 185 -19.81 80.32 -79.04
C THR A 185 -19.01 80.08 -77.75
N SER A 186 -18.83 81.10 -76.92
CA SER A 186 -18.19 80.97 -75.59
C SER A 186 -19.02 80.12 -74.63
N VAL A 187 -20.35 80.30 -74.60
CA VAL A 187 -21.25 79.48 -73.77
C VAL A 187 -21.23 78.02 -74.25
N VAL A 188 -21.36 77.78 -75.55
CA VAL A 188 -21.28 76.43 -76.14
C VAL A 188 -19.91 75.80 -75.92
N GLY A 189 -18.84 76.58 -76.03
CA GLY A 189 -17.47 76.14 -75.75
C GLY A 189 -17.30 75.71 -74.30
N LYS A 190 -17.76 76.53 -73.34
CA LYS A 190 -17.74 76.21 -71.90
C LYS A 190 -18.59 75.00 -71.55
N THR A 191 -19.79 74.87 -72.13
CA THR A 191 -20.63 73.69 -71.89
C THR A 191 -20.00 72.43 -72.48
N MET A 192 -19.35 72.53 -73.65
CA MET A 192 -18.61 71.42 -74.26
C MET A 192 -17.39 71.00 -73.42
N GLU A 193 -16.59 71.96 -72.93
CA GLU A 193 -15.46 71.70 -72.03
C GLU A 193 -15.94 71.07 -70.71
N ASN A 194 -17.02 71.59 -70.12
CA ASN A 194 -17.62 71.03 -68.91
C ASN A 194 -18.09 69.58 -69.14
N MET A 195 -18.80 69.30 -70.22
CA MET A 195 -19.21 67.93 -70.58
C MET A 195 -17.99 67.01 -70.79
N GLN A 196 -16.90 67.51 -71.39
CA GLN A 196 -15.67 66.72 -71.56
C GLN A 196 -15.02 66.38 -70.22
N ASN A 197 -14.95 67.35 -69.30
CA ASN A 197 -14.42 67.14 -67.94
C ASN A 197 -15.29 66.13 -67.16
N GLU A 198 -16.61 66.28 -67.20
CA GLU A 198 -17.54 65.32 -66.57
C GLU A 198 -17.40 63.90 -67.14
N ILE A 199 -17.28 63.76 -68.46
CA ILE A 199 -17.04 62.46 -69.11
C ILE A 199 -15.71 61.85 -68.63
N ASN A 200 -14.66 62.66 -68.49
CA ASN A 200 -13.36 62.18 -68.00
C ASN A 200 -13.41 61.77 -66.51
N ASP A 201 -14.09 62.55 -65.68
CA ASP A 201 -14.28 62.23 -64.26
C ASP A 201 -15.11 60.95 -64.07
N LEU A 202 -16.20 60.79 -64.82
CA LEU A 202 -17.01 59.57 -64.82
C LEU A 202 -16.21 58.35 -65.30
N ARG A 203 -15.36 58.50 -66.32
CA ARG A 203 -14.45 57.42 -66.76
C ARG A 203 -13.45 57.05 -65.68
N GLN A 204 -12.88 58.03 -64.98
CA GLN A 204 -11.95 57.78 -63.88
C GLN A 204 -12.66 57.09 -62.70
N ALA A 205 -13.87 57.53 -62.35
CA ALA A 205 -14.69 56.91 -61.31
C ALA A 205 -15.08 55.46 -61.67
N LEU A 206 -15.44 55.20 -62.93
CA LEU A 206 -15.71 53.84 -63.43
C LEU A 206 -14.48 52.95 -63.31
N HIS A 207 -13.29 53.45 -63.67
CA HIS A 207 -12.04 52.70 -63.54
C HIS A 207 -11.72 52.40 -62.06
N LYS A 208 -11.86 53.38 -61.16
CA LYS A 208 -11.68 53.19 -59.71
C LYS A 208 -12.64 52.14 -59.17
N SER A 209 -13.93 52.26 -59.49
CA SER A 209 -14.96 51.29 -59.07
C SER A 209 -14.68 49.87 -59.57
N ARG A 210 -14.21 49.70 -60.81
CA ARG A 210 -13.77 48.39 -61.32
C ARG A 210 -12.59 47.84 -60.54
N SER A 211 -11.55 48.65 -60.29
CA SER A 211 -10.39 48.22 -59.51
C SER A 211 -10.74 47.86 -58.06
N ASP A 212 -11.69 48.57 -57.45
CA ASP A 212 -12.21 48.23 -56.11
C ASP A 212 -13.03 46.95 -56.13
N CYS A 213 -13.83 46.73 -57.18
CA CYS A 213 -14.58 45.49 -57.38
C CYS A 213 -13.62 44.29 -57.49
N ASP A 214 -12.58 44.40 -58.30
CA ASP A 214 -11.55 43.36 -58.46
C ASP A 214 -10.83 43.07 -57.13
N ARG A 215 -10.48 44.12 -56.37
CA ARG A 215 -9.87 43.99 -55.04
C ARG A 215 -10.78 43.29 -54.04
N LEU A 216 -12.07 43.64 -54.00
CA LEU A 216 -13.05 42.98 -53.13
C LEU A 216 -13.28 41.53 -53.55
N GLN A 217 -13.28 41.24 -54.86
CA GLN A 217 -13.41 39.88 -55.37
C GLN A 217 -12.22 39.01 -54.95
N LEU A 218 -10.99 39.53 -55.00
CA LEU A 218 -9.80 38.84 -54.49
C LEU A 218 -9.90 38.56 -52.99
N LEU A 219 -10.27 39.55 -52.18
CA LEU A 219 -10.45 39.37 -50.74
C LEU A 219 -11.56 38.36 -50.42
N ALA A 220 -12.67 38.38 -51.15
CA ALA A 220 -13.75 37.41 -51.01
C ALA A 220 -13.29 35.99 -51.37
N ALA A 221 -12.49 35.84 -52.43
CA ALA A 221 -11.92 34.55 -52.81
C ALA A 221 -10.92 34.03 -51.76
N GLU A 222 -10.05 34.88 -51.22
CA GLU A 222 -9.14 34.52 -50.12
C GLU A 222 -9.91 34.10 -48.87
N GLN A 223 -10.97 34.82 -48.52
CA GLN A 223 -11.80 34.49 -47.37
C GLN A 223 -12.55 33.16 -47.58
N ALA A 224 -13.09 32.91 -48.77
CA ALA A 224 -13.71 31.64 -49.12
C ALA A 224 -12.72 30.46 -49.00
N GLN A 225 -11.48 30.63 -49.48
CA GLN A 225 -10.44 29.60 -49.34
C GLN A 225 -10.08 29.34 -47.87
N LYS A 226 -10.00 30.37 -47.02
CA LYS A 226 -9.76 30.21 -45.58
C LYS A 226 -10.91 29.47 -44.91
N ILE A 227 -12.16 29.78 -45.26
CA ILE A 227 -13.35 29.08 -44.74
C ILE A 227 -13.27 27.59 -45.06
N VAL A 228 -13.01 27.22 -46.33
CA VAL A 228 -12.87 25.81 -46.73
C VAL A 228 -11.75 25.11 -45.97
N LYS A 229 -10.60 25.76 -45.76
CA LYS A 229 -9.50 25.19 -44.96
C LYS A 229 -9.89 24.93 -43.51
N TYR A 230 -10.58 25.87 -42.87
CA TYR A 230 -11.04 25.70 -41.50
C TYR A 230 -12.14 24.65 -41.39
N GLU A 231 -13.05 24.55 -42.36
CA GLU A 231 -14.06 23.49 -42.41
C GLU A 231 -13.43 22.09 -42.50
N LEU A 232 -12.39 21.92 -43.34
CA LEU A 232 -11.65 20.66 -43.42
C LEU A 232 -10.91 20.34 -42.11
N HIS A 233 -10.31 21.34 -41.47
CA HIS A 233 -9.63 21.15 -40.20
C HIS A 233 -10.59 20.79 -39.06
N ILE A 234 -11.78 21.41 -39.02
CA ILE A 234 -12.83 21.07 -38.04
C ILE A 234 -13.25 19.61 -38.20
N LYS A 235 -13.45 19.14 -39.44
CA LYS A 235 -13.79 17.73 -39.70
C LYS A 235 -12.71 16.76 -39.24
N ASP A 236 -11.44 17.07 -39.51
CA ASP A 236 -10.30 16.27 -39.02
C ASP A 236 -10.26 16.20 -37.48
N LEU A 237 -10.56 17.31 -36.80
CA LEU A 237 -10.65 17.35 -35.34
C LEU A 237 -11.85 16.54 -34.81
N GLU A 238 -13.01 16.62 -35.46
CA GLU A 238 -14.21 15.83 -35.10
C GLU A 238 -13.96 14.32 -35.25
N GLU A 239 -13.33 13.89 -36.34
CA GLU A 239 -12.94 12.49 -36.54
C GLU A 239 -11.96 12.00 -35.47
N ARG A 240 -10.97 12.84 -35.12
CA ARG A 240 -10.02 12.54 -34.04
C ARG A 240 -10.69 12.49 -32.67
N GLU A 241 -11.65 13.36 -32.40
CA GLU A 241 -12.44 13.34 -31.17
C GLU A 241 -13.23 12.03 -31.05
N ILE A 242 -13.92 11.62 -32.11
CA ILE A 242 -14.66 10.35 -32.15
C ILE A 242 -13.73 9.15 -31.92
N PHE A 243 -12.56 9.14 -32.59
CA PHE A 243 -11.57 8.08 -32.40
C PHE A 243 -11.06 8.01 -30.95
N LEU A 244 -10.73 9.16 -30.35
CA LEU A 244 -10.27 9.22 -28.97
C LEU A 244 -11.36 8.83 -27.97
N LEU A 245 -12.61 9.21 -28.21
CA LEU A 245 -13.75 8.79 -27.39
C LEU A 245 -13.88 7.27 -27.40
N HIS A 246 -13.83 6.64 -28.58
CA HIS A 246 -13.90 5.18 -28.70
C HIS A 246 -12.73 4.49 -27.99
N SER A 247 -11.50 5.01 -28.15
CA SER A 247 -10.33 4.47 -27.46
C SER A 247 -10.42 4.61 -25.94
N VAL A 248 -10.95 5.73 -25.43
CA VAL A 248 -11.19 5.91 -23.99
C VAL A 248 -12.27 4.94 -23.51
N GLU A 249 -13.35 4.74 -24.27
CA GLU A 249 -14.39 3.76 -23.93
C GLU A 249 -13.82 2.34 -23.83
N GLU A 250 -13.03 1.91 -24.80
CA GLU A 250 -12.33 0.61 -24.79
C GLU A 250 -11.45 0.47 -23.53
N LEU A 251 -10.56 1.45 -23.28
CA LEU A 251 -9.70 1.45 -22.09
C LEU A 251 -10.50 1.47 -20.78
N THR A 252 -11.68 2.10 -20.74
CA THR A 252 -12.53 2.07 -19.54
C THR A 252 -13.20 0.71 -19.32
N VAL A 253 -13.46 -0.05 -20.38
CA VAL A 253 -13.96 -1.43 -20.26
C VAL A 253 -12.84 -2.33 -19.74
N ASP A 254 -11.64 -2.25 -20.33
CA ASP A 254 -10.46 -3.02 -19.92
C ASP A 254 -10.08 -2.73 -18.47
N LEU A 255 -10.07 -1.45 -18.08
CA LEU A 255 -9.80 -1.04 -16.69
C LEU A 255 -10.79 -1.69 -15.73
N LYS A 256 -12.09 -1.72 -16.06
CA LYS A 256 -13.11 -2.39 -15.24
C LYS A 256 -12.92 -3.90 -15.20
N GLU A 257 -12.42 -4.54 -16.26
CA GLU A 257 -12.10 -5.97 -16.26
C GLU A 257 -10.91 -6.27 -15.35
N VAL A 258 -9.84 -5.51 -15.47
CA VAL A 258 -8.65 -5.60 -14.61
C VAL A 258 -9.00 -5.33 -13.15
N GLU A 259 -9.87 -4.37 -12.86
CA GLU A 259 -10.36 -4.11 -11.49
C GLU A 259 -11.12 -5.31 -10.91
N ARG A 260 -11.95 -5.97 -11.72
CA ARG A 260 -12.66 -7.20 -11.28
C ARG A 260 -11.69 -8.36 -11.07
N GLU A 261 -10.68 -8.50 -11.92
CA GLU A 261 -9.61 -9.48 -11.74
C GLU A 261 -8.82 -9.21 -10.47
N ALA A 262 -8.40 -7.97 -10.23
CA ALA A 262 -7.70 -7.58 -9.02
C ALA A 262 -8.55 -7.85 -7.76
N ALA A 263 -9.87 -7.64 -7.82
CA ALA A 263 -10.78 -8.01 -6.74
C ALA A 263 -10.83 -9.54 -6.52
N ARG A 264 -10.97 -10.34 -7.59
CA ARG A 264 -10.95 -11.81 -7.51
C ARG A 264 -9.64 -12.34 -6.91
N TRP A 265 -8.50 -11.81 -7.34
CA TRP A 265 -7.19 -12.19 -6.80
C TRP A 265 -7.03 -11.77 -5.34
N ARG A 266 -7.55 -10.60 -4.96
CA ARG A 266 -7.52 -10.15 -3.56
C ARG A 266 -8.33 -11.08 -2.66
N GLU A 267 -9.55 -11.43 -3.07
CA GLU A 267 -10.41 -12.38 -2.35
C GLU A 267 -9.74 -13.76 -2.24
N ALA A 268 -9.14 -14.26 -3.32
CA ALA A 268 -8.40 -15.52 -3.29
C ALA A 268 -7.20 -15.47 -2.32
N CYS A 269 -6.41 -14.40 -2.35
CA CYS A 269 -5.30 -14.20 -1.41
C CYS A 269 -5.77 -14.12 0.04
N GLU A 270 -6.89 -13.46 0.32
CA GLU A 270 -7.47 -13.39 1.65
C GLU A 270 -7.89 -14.77 2.15
N LEU A 271 -8.53 -15.58 1.30
CA LEU A 271 -8.91 -16.96 1.64
C LEU A 271 -7.69 -17.85 1.92
N GLU A 272 -6.62 -17.74 1.12
CA GLU A 272 -5.37 -18.48 1.35
C GLU A 272 -4.68 -18.05 2.65
N VAL A 273 -4.73 -16.76 3.00
CA VAL A 273 -4.19 -16.26 4.27
C VAL A 273 -4.99 -16.82 5.45
N GLU A 274 -6.32 -16.85 5.37
CA GLU A 274 -7.15 -17.43 6.44
C GLU A 274 -6.94 -18.95 6.55
N ALA A 275 -6.88 -19.67 5.43
CA ALA A 275 -6.54 -21.10 5.42
C ALA A 275 -5.15 -21.36 6.03
N GLY A 276 -4.16 -20.52 5.70
CA GLY A 276 -2.83 -20.58 6.28
C GLY A 276 -2.83 -20.33 7.79
N LYS A 277 -3.59 -19.34 8.28
CA LYS A 277 -3.74 -19.06 9.72
C LYS A 277 -4.34 -20.26 10.45
N ASP A 278 -5.36 -20.89 9.89
CA ASP A 278 -6.01 -22.04 10.50
C ASP A 278 -5.11 -23.28 10.48
N ALA A 279 -4.36 -23.52 9.41
CA ALA A 279 -3.33 -24.56 9.36
C ALA A 279 -2.25 -24.35 10.43
N ILE A 280 -1.77 -23.11 10.62
CA ILE A 280 -0.80 -22.78 11.68
C ILE A 280 -1.38 -23.05 13.07
N LYS A 281 -2.67 -22.73 13.31
CA LYS A 281 -3.32 -23.04 14.59
C LYS A 281 -3.36 -24.55 14.85
N GLN A 282 -3.69 -25.36 13.83
CA GLN A 282 -3.70 -26.82 13.94
C GLN A 282 -2.30 -27.37 14.22
N LEU A 283 -1.29 -26.93 13.47
CA LEU A 283 0.11 -27.33 13.69
C LEU A 283 0.58 -26.95 15.11
N ASN A 284 0.22 -25.77 15.60
CA ASN A 284 0.58 -25.37 16.97
C ASN A 284 -0.09 -26.26 18.04
N GLN A 285 -1.32 -26.71 17.80
CA GLN A 285 -2.00 -27.66 18.70
C GLN A 285 -1.30 -29.03 18.68
N GLU A 286 -0.94 -29.53 17.49
CA GLU A 286 -0.19 -30.79 17.36
C GLU A 286 1.19 -30.71 18.02
N VAL A 287 1.92 -29.62 17.81
CA VAL A 287 3.23 -29.38 18.47
C VAL A 287 3.07 -29.34 19.99
N ALA A 288 2.02 -28.71 20.51
CA ALA A 288 1.76 -28.68 21.95
C ALA A 288 1.47 -30.09 22.51
N LEU A 289 0.66 -30.88 21.80
CA LEU A 289 0.36 -32.27 22.19
C LEU A 289 1.62 -33.14 22.14
N LEU A 290 2.39 -33.10 21.06
CA LEU A 290 3.63 -33.85 20.91
C LEU A 290 4.68 -33.45 21.95
N THR A 291 4.75 -32.17 22.31
CA THR A 291 5.65 -31.68 23.35
C THR A 291 5.29 -32.27 24.71
N GLU A 292 4.00 -32.35 25.02
CA GLU A 292 3.52 -32.95 26.27
C GLU A 292 3.73 -34.47 26.29
N GLU A 293 3.52 -35.15 25.16
CA GLU A 293 3.81 -36.57 25.02
C GLU A 293 5.30 -36.88 25.18
N LEU A 294 6.18 -36.08 24.55
CA LEU A 294 7.63 -36.18 24.73
C LEU A 294 8.03 -35.96 26.19
N ARG A 295 7.41 -35.00 26.88
CA ARG A 295 7.65 -34.74 28.30
C ARG A 295 7.26 -35.96 29.16
N ARG A 296 6.11 -36.58 28.88
CA ARG A 296 5.64 -37.79 29.57
C ARG A 296 6.59 -38.97 29.34
N VAL A 297 6.94 -39.25 28.08
CA VAL A 297 7.86 -40.35 27.73
C VAL A 297 9.24 -40.15 28.36
N LYS A 298 9.71 -38.91 28.40
CA LYS A 298 10.98 -38.58 29.08
C LYS A 298 10.92 -38.89 30.58
N ALA A 299 9.84 -38.51 31.27
CA ALA A 299 9.67 -38.81 32.69
C ALA A 299 9.58 -40.33 32.95
N ASP A 300 8.86 -41.07 32.10
CA ASP A 300 8.77 -42.53 32.19
C ASP A 300 10.12 -43.21 31.96
N LEU A 301 10.93 -42.69 31.02
CA LEU A 301 12.28 -43.16 30.75
C LEU A 301 13.20 -42.92 31.96
N GLU A 302 13.15 -41.74 32.58
CA GLU A 302 13.92 -41.43 33.79
C GLU A 302 13.51 -42.32 34.97
N ALA A 303 12.21 -42.58 35.13
CA ALA A 303 11.69 -43.51 36.13
C ALA A 303 12.11 -44.97 35.86
N ALA A 304 12.12 -45.41 34.60
CA ALA A 304 12.61 -46.73 34.22
C ALA A 304 14.13 -46.87 34.44
N ASN A 305 14.90 -45.83 34.11
CA ASN A 305 16.34 -45.81 34.29
C ASN A 305 16.74 -45.89 35.77
N SER A 306 16.08 -45.12 36.64
CA SER A 306 16.32 -45.22 38.10
C SER A 306 15.98 -46.60 38.66
N LYS A 307 14.90 -47.23 38.19
CA LYS A 307 14.56 -48.63 38.53
C LYS A 307 15.63 -49.61 38.04
N LEU A 308 16.17 -49.41 36.83
CA LEU A 308 17.24 -50.25 36.28
C LEU A 308 18.51 -50.14 37.13
N GLN A 309 18.93 -48.93 37.49
CA GLN A 309 20.09 -48.71 38.36
C GLN A 309 19.93 -49.37 39.74
N LEU A 310 18.71 -49.35 40.32
CA LEU A 310 18.44 -50.05 41.57
C LEU A 310 18.53 -51.57 41.40
N LYS A 311 18.04 -52.12 40.28
CA LYS A 311 18.15 -53.55 39.97
C LYS A 311 19.60 -53.97 39.70
N GLU A 312 20.40 -53.14 39.03
CA GLU A 312 21.83 -53.37 38.82
C GLU A 312 22.59 -53.38 40.15
N LYS A 313 22.32 -52.41 41.03
CA LYS A 313 22.88 -52.41 42.40
C LYS A 313 22.46 -53.65 43.18
N LEU A 314 21.18 -54.03 43.11
CA LEU A 314 20.68 -55.23 43.76
C LEU A 314 21.37 -56.49 43.22
N ALA A 315 21.50 -56.62 41.90
CA ALA A 315 22.20 -57.72 41.27
C ALA A 315 23.68 -57.78 41.69
N ALA A 316 24.38 -56.64 41.72
CA ALA A 316 25.75 -56.56 42.22
C ALA A 316 25.86 -56.99 43.69
N THR A 317 24.95 -56.57 44.55
CA THR A 317 24.92 -57.01 45.97
C THR A 317 24.59 -58.49 46.11
N ALA A 318 23.69 -59.02 45.28
CA ALA A 318 23.35 -60.44 45.27
C ALA A 318 24.53 -61.29 44.78
N MET A 319 25.23 -60.86 43.73
CA MET A 319 26.46 -61.51 43.25
C MET A 319 27.56 -61.48 44.32
N ALA A 320 27.77 -60.36 45.02
CA ALA A 320 28.73 -60.27 46.11
C ALA A 320 28.35 -61.16 47.30
N ALA A 321 27.07 -61.22 47.65
CA ALA A 321 26.57 -62.09 48.71
C ALA A 321 26.70 -63.58 48.34
N GLN A 322 26.42 -63.93 47.08
CA GLN A 322 26.61 -65.29 46.57
C GLN A 322 28.10 -65.68 46.58
N ALA A 323 29.00 -64.79 46.12
CA ALA A 323 30.43 -65.02 46.20
C ALA A 323 30.91 -65.24 47.64
N ALA A 324 30.43 -64.43 48.59
CA ALA A 324 30.75 -64.59 50.01
C ALA A 324 30.18 -65.90 50.60
N ALA A 325 28.97 -66.31 50.19
CA ALA A 325 28.38 -67.59 50.60
C ALA A 325 29.16 -68.79 50.04
N ASP A 326 29.56 -68.73 48.77
CA ASP A 326 30.38 -69.76 48.12
C ASP A 326 31.76 -69.86 48.78
N GLU A 327 32.37 -68.74 49.19
CA GLU A 327 33.60 -68.72 49.99
C GLU A 327 33.40 -69.38 51.38
N CYS A 328 32.30 -69.07 52.05
CA CYS A 328 31.95 -69.70 53.33
C CYS A 328 31.75 -71.22 53.19
N LEU A 329 31.08 -71.67 52.12
CA LEU A 329 30.88 -73.09 51.83
C LEU A 329 32.21 -73.80 51.54
N LYS A 330 33.06 -73.23 50.67
CA LYS A 330 34.41 -73.78 50.42
C LYS A 330 35.23 -73.90 51.71
N LEU A 331 35.11 -72.92 52.61
CA LEU A 331 35.79 -72.95 53.90
C LEU A 331 35.20 -74.04 54.82
N ALA A 332 33.88 -74.21 54.85
CA ALA A 332 33.23 -75.29 55.60
C ALA A 332 33.62 -76.68 55.07
N ASP A 333 33.68 -76.84 53.75
CA ASP A 333 34.07 -78.10 53.10
C ASP A 333 35.54 -78.44 53.36
N SER A 334 36.44 -77.45 53.33
CA SER A 334 37.83 -77.69 53.70
C SER A 334 37.99 -78.11 55.18
N ARG A 335 37.18 -77.54 56.08
CA ARG A 335 37.14 -77.93 57.50
C ARG A 335 36.55 -79.33 57.69
N SER A 336 35.47 -79.65 56.99
CA SER A 336 34.84 -80.97 57.08
C SER A 336 35.75 -82.07 56.55
N ALA A 337 36.45 -81.84 55.44
CA ALA A 337 37.48 -82.74 54.92
C ALA A 337 38.62 -82.95 55.93
N GLY A 338 39.09 -81.88 56.58
CA GLY A 338 40.10 -81.98 57.64
C GLY A 338 39.62 -82.79 58.86
N LEU A 339 38.35 -82.65 59.25
CA LEU A 339 37.75 -83.44 60.33
C LEU A 339 37.56 -84.91 59.93
N GLN A 340 37.17 -85.18 58.69
CA GLN A 340 37.05 -86.55 58.17
C GLN A 340 38.40 -87.28 58.24
N LEU A 341 39.48 -86.65 57.78
CA LEU A 341 40.83 -87.22 57.90
C LEU A 341 41.22 -87.50 59.36
N ARG A 342 40.86 -86.61 60.29
CA ARG A 342 41.13 -86.82 61.72
C ARG A 342 40.32 -87.97 62.30
N ILE A 343 39.06 -88.10 61.91
CA ILE A 343 38.20 -89.22 62.32
C ILE A 343 38.75 -90.52 61.75
N GLU A 344 39.14 -90.55 60.48
CA GLU A 344 39.75 -91.73 59.85
C GLU A 344 41.05 -92.13 60.57
N GLU A 345 41.90 -91.17 60.92
CA GLU A 345 43.13 -91.43 61.68
C GLU A 345 42.83 -91.98 63.07
N LEU A 346 41.90 -91.38 63.81
CA LEU A 346 41.47 -91.90 65.11
C LEU A 346 40.82 -93.28 64.99
N THR A 347 40.08 -93.53 63.91
CA THR A 347 39.44 -94.83 63.65
C THR A 347 40.51 -95.88 63.37
N LYS A 348 41.54 -95.57 62.57
CA LYS A 348 42.70 -96.45 62.37
C LYS A 348 43.46 -96.71 63.66
N GLN A 349 43.63 -95.70 64.51
CA GLN A 349 44.26 -95.88 65.82
C GLN A 349 43.43 -96.80 66.72
N ILE A 350 42.11 -96.65 66.73
CA ILE A 350 41.21 -97.55 67.47
C ILE A 350 41.28 -98.96 66.90
N GLU A 351 41.26 -99.15 65.58
CA GLU A 351 41.39 -100.46 64.94
C GLU A 351 42.74 -101.11 65.28
N GLN A 352 43.83 -100.35 65.26
CA GLN A 352 45.14 -100.82 65.69
C GLN A 352 45.14 -101.18 67.18
N GLU A 353 44.62 -100.33 68.07
CA GLU A 353 44.55 -100.61 69.50
C GLU A 353 43.65 -101.83 69.79
N ASP A 354 42.54 -102.01 69.09
CA ASP A 354 41.66 -103.17 69.20
C ASP A 354 42.35 -104.44 68.68
N GLU A 355 43.13 -104.38 67.61
CA GLU A 355 43.97 -105.49 67.16
C GLU A 355 45.08 -105.83 68.17
N HIS A 356 45.70 -104.82 68.80
CA HIS A 356 46.72 -105.01 69.83
C HIS A 356 46.11 -105.60 71.12
N ALA A 357 44.95 -105.10 71.55
CA ALA A 357 44.19 -105.61 72.68
C ALA A 357 43.66 -107.03 72.42
N GLY A 358 43.26 -107.32 71.18
CA GLY A 358 42.83 -108.65 70.75
C GLY A 358 43.97 -109.69 70.76
N LYS A 359 45.20 -109.27 70.45
CA LYS A 359 46.38 -110.16 70.50
C LYS A 359 46.89 -110.40 71.93
N GLU A 360 46.74 -109.44 72.85
CA GLU A 360 47.18 -109.63 74.24
C GLU A 360 46.17 -110.30 75.16
N ARG A 361 44.87 -110.36 74.82
CA ARG A 361 43.87 -110.98 75.71
C ARG A 361 42.83 -111.83 74.99
N GLY A 362 43.27 -112.97 74.50
CA GLY A 362 42.43 -114.16 74.60
C GLY A 362 42.15 -114.45 76.08
N SER A 363 40.87 -114.54 76.46
CA SER A 363 40.39 -114.87 77.82
C SER A 363 40.41 -113.75 78.86
N ALA A 364 39.41 -112.86 78.84
CA ALA A 364 38.53 -112.61 80.01
C ALA A 364 37.68 -111.34 79.85
N HIS A 365 36.46 -111.52 79.35
CA HIS A 365 35.22 -110.99 79.93
C HIS A 365 35.29 -109.67 80.74
N ARG A 366 35.14 -108.50 80.10
CA ARG A 366 34.58 -107.27 80.71
C ARG A 366 33.86 -106.48 79.60
N ARG A 367 32.54 -106.37 79.52
CA ARG A 367 31.59 -105.66 80.42
C ARG A 367 32.03 -104.23 80.77
N THR A 368 31.96 -103.35 79.78
CA THR A 368 31.81 -101.89 79.95
C THR A 368 30.86 -101.40 78.86
N ARG A 369 29.55 -101.59 79.07
CA ARG A 369 28.60 -100.50 79.34
C ARG A 369 28.82 -99.29 78.42
N TYR A 370 28.21 -99.33 77.23
CA TYR A 370 27.76 -98.13 76.54
C TYR A 370 26.75 -97.40 77.45
N ALA A 371 27.25 -96.55 78.34
CA ALA A 371 26.46 -95.81 79.29
C ALA A 371 26.80 -94.33 79.25
N CYS A 372 26.69 -93.72 78.06
CA CYS A 372 26.28 -92.34 77.91
C CYS A 372 25.97 -92.05 76.43
N TRP A 373 24.69 -92.04 76.07
CA TRP A 373 24.18 -90.79 75.54
C TRP A 373 22.68 -90.71 75.80
N PRO A 374 22.22 -89.72 76.59
CA PRO A 374 20.80 -89.47 76.70
C PRO A 374 20.33 -88.93 75.35
N LEU A 375 19.77 -89.81 74.52
CA LEU A 375 18.79 -89.44 73.52
C LEU A 375 17.55 -88.90 74.26
N ARG A 376 17.68 -87.75 74.94
CA ARG A 376 16.59 -86.78 74.87
C ARG A 376 16.52 -86.47 73.39
N ARG A 377 15.59 -87.17 72.73
CA ARG A 377 15.09 -86.81 71.42
C ARG A 377 14.91 -85.30 71.48
N LEU A 378 15.88 -84.56 70.94
CA LEU A 378 15.59 -83.24 70.43
C LEU A 378 14.48 -83.56 69.48
N ARG A 379 13.26 -83.30 69.94
CA ARG A 379 12.11 -83.16 69.10
C ARG A 379 12.62 -82.13 68.13
N VAL A 380 13.09 -82.61 66.99
CA VAL A 380 13.29 -81.80 65.81
C VAL A 380 11.95 -81.12 65.77
N ILE A 381 11.96 -79.82 66.13
CA ILE A 381 10.98 -78.92 65.59
C ILE A 381 11.31 -79.10 64.12
N SER A 382 10.66 -80.09 63.52
CA SER A 382 10.40 -80.11 62.11
C SER A 382 9.88 -78.72 61.99
N ALA A 383 10.69 -77.86 61.39
CA ALA A 383 10.18 -76.66 60.85
C ALA A 383 9.09 -77.19 59.92
N SER A 384 7.87 -77.29 60.45
CA SER A 384 6.80 -76.51 59.90
C SER A 384 7.49 -75.19 59.54
N SER A 385 8.01 -75.07 58.33
CA SER A 385 7.11 -75.09 57.19
C SER A 385 5.67 -74.74 57.64
N SER A 386 5.55 -73.67 58.41
CA SER A 386 4.82 -72.51 57.92
C SER A 386 5.50 -72.06 56.63
N ALA A 387 5.55 -72.96 55.63
CA ALA A 387 5.10 -72.63 54.31
C ALA A 387 3.83 -71.89 54.60
N ARG A 388 3.90 -70.57 54.44
CA ARG A 388 2.81 -69.62 54.57
C ARG A 388 1.62 -70.26 53.86
N LYS A 389 0.82 -71.02 54.61
CA LYS A 389 -0.52 -71.38 54.21
C LYS A 389 -1.19 -70.04 54.29
N TRP A 390 -1.25 -69.38 53.14
CA TRP A 390 -2.19 -68.33 52.85
C TRP A 390 -3.46 -68.73 53.59
N PHE A 391 -3.81 -67.96 54.62
CA PHE A 391 -5.03 -68.19 55.35
C PHE A 391 -6.13 -68.04 54.32
N VAL A 392 -6.69 -69.17 53.91
CA VAL A 392 -7.88 -69.24 53.09
C VAL A 392 -8.94 -69.73 54.07
N ASP A 393 -10.00 -68.95 54.21
CA ASP A 393 -11.14 -69.33 55.05
C ASP A 393 -11.75 -70.65 54.54
N GLN A 394 -12.56 -71.34 55.34
CA GLN A 394 -13.23 -72.60 55.00
C GLN A 394 -14.02 -72.53 53.68
N ASN A 395 -14.35 -71.33 53.22
CA ASN A 395 -15.02 -71.05 51.95
C ASN A 395 -14.09 -70.81 50.75
N GLY A 396 -12.78 -71.08 50.87
CA GLY A 396 -11.86 -70.92 49.74
C GLY A 396 -11.51 -69.47 49.40
N ARG A 397 -11.93 -68.49 50.21
CA ARG A 397 -11.65 -67.06 49.99
C ARG A 397 -10.47 -66.59 50.81
N LEU A 398 -9.59 -65.83 50.18
CA LEU A 398 -8.52 -65.10 50.84
C LEU A 398 -9.10 -63.94 51.68
N PRO A 399 -8.46 -63.56 52.81
CA PRO A 399 -8.95 -62.49 53.67
C PRO A 399 -9.02 -61.15 52.92
N PRO A 400 -10.01 -60.30 53.25
CA PRO A 400 -10.22 -59.02 52.58
C PRO A 400 -8.97 -58.16 52.78
N GLY A 401 -8.29 -57.81 51.69
CA GLY A 401 -7.05 -57.02 51.72
C GLY A 401 -5.89 -57.64 50.94
N THR A 402 -5.93 -58.95 50.64
CA THR A 402 -4.92 -59.56 49.76
C THR A 402 -5.25 -59.42 48.27
N GLU A 403 -6.51 -59.25 47.91
CA GLU A 403 -6.92 -58.93 46.52
C GLU A 403 -6.32 -57.59 46.04
N ALA A 404 -6.16 -56.62 46.96
CA ALA A 404 -5.51 -55.35 46.64
C ALA A 404 -4.02 -55.50 46.28
N LEU A 405 -3.36 -56.55 46.75
CA LEU A 405 -1.95 -56.81 46.39
C LEU A 405 -1.81 -57.48 45.01
N LEU A 406 -2.85 -58.15 44.51
CA LEU A 406 -2.83 -58.76 43.17
C LEU A 406 -3.26 -57.81 42.05
N GLN A 407 -3.92 -56.69 42.37
CA GLN A 407 -4.24 -55.65 41.40
C GLN A 407 -3.07 -54.72 41.09
N ILE A 408 -1.93 -54.89 41.75
CA ILE A 408 -0.67 -54.25 41.35
C ILE A 408 -0.06 -55.08 40.20
N ARG A 409 -0.81 -55.17 39.09
CA ARG A 409 -0.33 -55.74 37.83
C ARG A 409 0.25 -54.59 37.02
N ILE A 410 1.58 -54.61 36.92
CA ILE A 410 2.37 -53.86 35.93
C ILE A 410 1.95 -54.31 34.53
#